data_AF-A0A7C4FYL9-F1
#
_entry.id   AF-A0A7C4FYL9-F1
#
_cell.length_a   1.000
_cell.length_b   1.000
_cell.length_c   1.000
_cell.angle_alpha   90.00
_cell.angle_beta   90.00
_cell.angle_gamma   90.00
#
_symmetry.space_group_name_H-M   'P 1'
#
loop_
_entity.id
_entity.type
_entity.pdbx_description
1 polymer ?
#
loop_
_entity_poly.entity_id
_entity_poly.type
_entity_poly.pdbx_seq_one_letter_code
_entity_poly.pdbx_strand_id
1 'polypeptide(L)'
;MRRAFVALLLAAALPGAPPRFYDDDPLLAEPPPRDASQAQRRKLSDYYDFFHHLLATPGEKGPSPAQAVNTLGDPMDGAWYERRHYWKRMSIEELQRGPIRVGPPSRAARWRVVGVKNEGVTPGFQIRDAENRLYFVKFDPLCCAEMATAADQIANKLFYALGYHVPENHIVYFTRDDLEVAQGVQMEDALGRKRVVTSRDITEILLKVPRDSQGRYRATASLALPGKPLGPYRYYGTRSDDPNDTVPHEHR
;
A
#
# COMPACT_ATOMS: atom_id res chain seq x y z
N MET A 1 -5.86 -65.89 -60.04
CA MET A 1 -5.56 -64.49 -60.41
C MET A 1 -6.07 -63.57 -59.32
N ARG A 2 -5.20 -62.67 -58.86
CA ARG A 2 -5.35 -61.71 -57.76
C ARG A 2 -6.49 -60.71 -57.99
N ARG A 3 -7.23 -60.34 -56.94
CA ARG A 3 -7.64 -58.95 -56.67
C ARG A 3 -7.70 -58.74 -55.15
N ALA A 4 -6.60 -58.24 -54.58
CA ALA A 4 -6.58 -57.73 -53.23
C ALA A 4 -7.09 -56.28 -53.26
N PHE A 5 -8.20 -56.00 -52.59
CA PHE A 5 -8.67 -54.64 -52.34
C PHE A 5 -7.90 -54.09 -51.14
N VAL A 6 -6.99 -53.16 -51.39
CA VAL A 6 -6.38 -52.34 -50.32
C VAL A 6 -7.30 -51.15 -50.11
N ALA A 7 -8.04 -51.17 -49.00
CA ALA A 7 -8.77 -50.00 -48.53
C ALA A 7 -7.76 -49.06 -47.84
N LEU A 8 -7.45 -47.95 -48.49
CA LEU A 8 -6.65 -46.87 -47.90
C LEU A 8 -7.54 -46.13 -46.88
N LEU A 9 -7.37 -46.43 -45.59
CA LEU A 9 -7.92 -45.61 -44.51
C LEU A 9 -7.12 -44.29 -44.46
N LEU A 10 -7.63 -43.24 -45.11
CA LEU A 10 -7.21 -41.89 -44.79
C LEU A 10 -7.70 -41.56 -43.38
N ALA A 11 -6.80 -41.66 -42.40
CA ALA A 11 -7.01 -41.04 -41.10
C ALA A 11 -6.96 -39.51 -41.31
N ALA A 12 -8.12 -38.90 -41.52
CA ALA A 12 -8.26 -37.46 -41.41
C ALA A 12 -7.95 -37.09 -39.96
N ALA A 13 -6.78 -36.49 -39.72
CA ALA A 13 -6.47 -35.85 -38.45
C ALA A 13 -7.51 -34.74 -38.24
N LEU A 14 -8.50 -35.00 -37.38
CA LEU A 14 -9.36 -33.94 -36.87
C LEU A 14 -8.43 -32.90 -36.23
N PRO A 15 -8.55 -31.60 -36.58
CA PRO A 15 -7.78 -30.58 -35.90
C PRO A 15 -8.07 -30.69 -34.41
N GLY A 16 -7.03 -30.96 -33.62
CA GLY A 16 -7.14 -31.02 -32.17
C GLY A 16 -7.75 -29.72 -31.66
N ALA A 17 -8.61 -29.82 -30.65
CA ALA A 17 -9.16 -28.63 -30.00
C ALA A 17 -7.99 -27.71 -29.60
N PRO A 18 -8.11 -26.38 -29.82
CA PRO A 18 -7.06 -25.45 -29.44
C PRO A 18 -6.74 -25.64 -27.95
N PRO A 19 -5.46 -25.56 -27.55
CA PRO A 19 -5.07 -25.72 -26.16
C PRO A 19 -5.81 -24.69 -25.30
N ARG A 20 -6.37 -25.13 -24.17
CA ARG A 20 -7.12 -24.27 -23.24
C ARG A 20 -6.21 -23.28 -22.49
N PHE A 21 -4.93 -23.63 -22.39
CA PHE A 21 -3.88 -22.90 -21.68
C PHE A 21 -2.71 -22.66 -22.61
N TYR A 22 -1.97 -21.58 -22.37
CA TYR A 22 -0.72 -21.30 -23.07
C TYR A 22 0.42 -22.15 -22.49
N ASP A 23 1.53 -22.25 -23.22
CA ASP A 23 2.69 -23.04 -22.80
C ASP A 23 3.39 -22.46 -21.53
N ASP A 24 3.13 -21.20 -21.21
CA ASP A 24 3.64 -20.48 -20.04
C ASP A 24 2.65 -20.42 -18.86
N ASP A 25 1.52 -21.11 -18.95
CA ASP A 25 0.56 -21.22 -17.86
C ASP A 25 1.00 -22.25 -16.78
N PRO A 26 0.75 -21.98 -15.48
CA PRO A 26 0.24 -20.72 -14.96
C PRO A 26 1.34 -19.66 -14.83
N LEU A 27 1.00 -18.42 -15.18
CA LEU A 27 1.87 -17.28 -14.86
C LEU A 27 2.06 -17.17 -13.35
N LEU A 28 3.32 -16.98 -12.95
CA LEU A 28 3.72 -16.84 -11.55
C LEU A 28 3.99 -15.39 -11.16
N ALA A 29 4.17 -14.52 -12.15
CA ALA A 29 4.43 -13.11 -12.00
C ALA A 29 3.66 -12.32 -13.05
N GLU A 30 3.23 -11.11 -12.68
CA GLU A 30 2.67 -10.14 -13.61
C GLU A 30 3.73 -9.76 -14.67
N PRO A 31 3.31 -9.40 -15.90
CA PRO A 31 4.21 -8.81 -16.87
C PRO A 31 4.90 -7.56 -16.31
N PRO A 32 6.12 -7.22 -16.77
CA PRO A 32 6.81 -6.02 -16.32
C PRO A 32 5.94 -4.76 -16.48
N PRO A 33 5.92 -3.85 -15.49
CA PRO A 33 5.07 -2.68 -15.53
C PRO A 33 5.47 -1.75 -16.67
N ARG A 34 4.46 -1.16 -17.30
CA ARG A 34 4.56 -0.12 -18.32
C ARG A 34 4.74 1.25 -17.66
N ASP A 35 5.34 2.19 -18.39
CA ASP A 35 5.57 3.55 -17.89
C ASP A 35 4.25 4.26 -17.55
N ALA A 36 4.08 4.59 -16.27
CA ALA A 36 2.97 5.35 -15.72
C ALA A 36 3.41 6.71 -15.15
N SER A 37 4.58 7.24 -15.55
CA SER A 37 5.13 8.52 -15.06
C SER A 37 4.21 9.72 -15.29
N GLN A 38 3.37 9.65 -16.32
CA GLN A 38 2.40 10.69 -16.68
C GLN A 38 1.10 10.62 -15.87
N ALA A 39 0.91 9.57 -15.05
CA ALA A 39 -0.28 9.44 -14.22
C ALA A 39 -0.41 10.64 -13.26
N GLN A 40 -1.63 11.18 -13.19
CA GLN A 40 -1.88 12.42 -12.47
C GLN A 40 -2.22 12.13 -11.00
N ARG A 41 -2.00 13.09 -10.11
CA ARG A 41 -2.55 12.95 -8.76
C ARG A 41 -4.04 13.28 -8.83
N ARG A 42 -4.89 12.39 -8.31
CA ARG A 42 -6.33 12.65 -8.17
C ARG A 42 -6.74 12.76 -6.70
N LYS A 43 -7.76 13.56 -6.41
CA LYS A 43 -8.54 13.52 -5.16
C LYS A 43 -9.94 13.07 -5.56
N LEU A 44 -10.52 12.12 -4.82
CA LEU A 44 -11.93 11.78 -5.01
C LEU A 44 -12.78 12.81 -4.27
N SER A 45 -13.96 13.10 -4.81
CA SER A 45 -14.90 14.04 -4.22
C SER A 45 -15.92 13.24 -3.41
N ASP A 46 -15.92 13.44 -2.10
CA ASP A 46 -16.84 12.74 -1.19
C ASP A 46 -18.30 13.01 -1.57
N TYR A 47 -18.64 14.23 -2.01
CA TYR A 47 -19.98 14.56 -2.47
C TYR A 47 -20.34 13.85 -3.77
N TYR A 48 -19.43 13.83 -4.75
CA TYR A 48 -19.69 13.15 -6.01
C TYR A 48 -19.86 11.65 -5.78
N ASP A 49 -18.95 11.02 -5.02
CA ASP A 49 -19.04 9.60 -4.68
C ASP A 49 -20.34 9.32 -3.93
N PHE A 50 -20.72 10.14 -2.95
CA PHE A 50 -21.99 10.00 -2.23
C PHE A 50 -23.20 10.00 -3.17
N PHE A 51 -23.36 11.02 -4.01
CA PHE A 51 -24.51 11.10 -4.92
C PHE A 51 -24.46 10.01 -6.00
N HIS A 52 -23.27 9.68 -6.51
CA HIS A 52 -23.13 8.63 -7.52
C HIS A 52 -23.49 7.26 -6.97
N HIS A 53 -23.10 6.93 -5.74
CA HIS A 53 -23.49 5.67 -5.09
C HIS A 53 -24.94 5.67 -4.59
N LEU A 54 -25.56 6.83 -4.38
CA LEU A 54 -26.98 6.94 -4.04
C LEU A 54 -27.88 6.78 -5.26
N LEU A 55 -27.49 7.35 -6.39
CA LEU A 55 -28.32 7.45 -7.61
C LEU A 55 -27.98 6.40 -8.67
N ALA A 56 -26.84 5.73 -8.55
CA ALA A 56 -26.39 4.70 -9.47
C ALA A 56 -25.75 3.52 -8.70
N THR A 57 -25.43 2.47 -9.44
CA THR A 57 -24.77 1.28 -8.93
C THR A 57 -23.46 1.06 -9.69
N PRO A 58 -22.42 1.87 -9.42
CA PRO A 58 -21.17 1.75 -10.15
C PRO A 58 -20.43 0.45 -9.83
N GLY A 59 -19.75 -0.06 -10.86
CA GLY A 59 -19.08 -1.34 -10.84
C GLY A 59 -20.04 -2.51 -11.09
N GLU A 60 -19.48 -3.62 -11.58
CA GLU A 60 -20.25 -4.84 -11.76
C GLU A 60 -20.64 -5.43 -10.38
N LYS A 61 -21.87 -5.94 -10.28
CA LYS A 61 -22.40 -6.55 -9.06
C LYS A 61 -22.75 -8.00 -9.33
N GLY A 62 -22.27 -8.90 -8.47
CA GLY A 62 -22.56 -10.33 -8.54
C GLY A 62 -21.35 -11.16 -8.15
N PRO A 63 -21.52 -12.48 -7.97
CA PRO A 63 -20.40 -13.38 -7.75
C PRO A 63 -19.60 -13.51 -9.06
N SER A 64 -18.55 -12.70 -9.22
CA SER A 64 -17.50 -12.91 -10.21
C SER A 64 -16.27 -13.51 -9.52
N PRO A 65 -15.56 -14.45 -10.15
CA PRO A 65 -14.20 -14.78 -9.75
C PRO A 65 -13.31 -13.52 -9.78
N ALA A 66 -12.26 -13.52 -8.95
CA ALA A 66 -11.19 -12.54 -9.07
C ALA A 66 -10.55 -12.66 -10.47
N GLN A 67 -10.19 -11.52 -11.04
CA GLN A 67 -9.58 -11.41 -12.37
C GLN A 67 -8.06 -11.17 -12.30
N ALA A 68 -7.54 -10.76 -11.15
CA ALA A 68 -6.10 -10.56 -10.89
C ALA A 68 -5.43 -11.84 -10.38
N VAL A 69 -5.70 -12.98 -11.04
CA VAL A 69 -5.17 -14.31 -10.66
C VAL A 69 -4.68 -15.05 -11.89
N ASN A 70 -3.79 -16.03 -11.70
CA ASN A 70 -3.35 -16.90 -12.78
C ASN A 70 -4.41 -17.97 -13.12
N THR A 71 -4.08 -18.86 -14.07
CA THR A 71 -4.97 -19.92 -14.55
C THR A 71 -5.32 -21.00 -13.51
N LEU A 72 -4.65 -21.00 -12.34
CA LEU A 72 -5.00 -21.82 -11.18
C LEU A 72 -5.84 -21.07 -10.13
N GLY A 73 -6.06 -19.75 -10.31
CA GLY A 73 -6.73 -18.90 -9.32
C GLY A 73 -5.79 -18.36 -8.24
N ASP A 74 -4.48 -18.52 -8.40
CA ASP A 74 -3.48 -18.03 -7.44
C ASP A 74 -3.08 -16.57 -7.74
N PRO A 75 -2.75 -15.78 -6.70
CA PRO A 75 -2.15 -14.46 -6.88
C PRO A 75 -0.74 -14.57 -7.48
N MET A 76 -0.41 -13.64 -8.36
CA MET A 76 0.90 -13.55 -9.01
C MET A 76 1.82 -12.56 -8.29
N ASP A 77 3.14 -12.78 -8.40
CA ASP A 77 4.12 -11.79 -7.96
C ASP A 77 3.99 -10.51 -8.81
N GLY A 78 3.92 -9.34 -8.19
CA GLY A 78 3.63 -8.10 -8.92
C GLY A 78 3.74 -6.84 -8.06
N ALA A 79 3.03 -5.80 -8.49
CA ALA A 79 3.12 -4.47 -7.87
C ALA A 79 2.57 -4.42 -6.43
N TRP A 80 1.70 -5.36 -6.05
CA TRP A 80 1.01 -5.35 -4.75
C TRP A 80 1.30 -6.59 -3.88
N TYR A 81 1.74 -7.67 -4.50
CA TYR A 81 1.89 -8.98 -3.88
C TYR A 81 3.20 -9.65 -4.29
N GLU A 82 3.72 -10.49 -3.42
CA GLU A 82 4.82 -11.40 -3.67
C GLU A 82 4.59 -12.65 -2.81
N ARG A 83 4.84 -13.83 -3.38
CA ARG A 83 4.66 -15.11 -2.71
C ARG A 83 5.66 -15.22 -1.55
N ARG A 84 5.12 -15.28 -0.32
CA ARG A 84 5.90 -15.42 0.92
C ARG A 84 5.46 -16.63 1.74
N HIS A 85 4.95 -16.43 2.96
CA HIS A 85 4.87 -17.47 3.99
C HIS A 85 4.05 -18.70 3.59
N TYR A 86 2.95 -18.52 2.87
CA TYR A 86 2.11 -19.62 2.38
C TYR A 86 2.87 -20.53 1.40
N TRP A 87 3.65 -19.95 0.49
CA TRP A 87 4.37 -20.66 -0.57
C TRP A 87 5.72 -21.20 -0.09
N LYS A 88 6.44 -20.40 0.70
CA LYS A 88 7.70 -20.77 1.33
C LYS A 88 7.66 -20.32 2.78
N ARG A 89 7.55 -21.29 3.68
CA ARG A 89 7.45 -21.04 5.11
C ARG A 89 8.65 -20.22 5.59
N MET A 90 8.34 -19.02 6.07
CA MET A 90 9.32 -18.12 6.67
C MET A 90 9.71 -18.59 8.08
N SER A 91 10.95 -18.33 8.48
CA SER A 91 11.42 -18.54 9.86
C SER A 91 10.77 -17.56 10.83
N ILE A 92 10.91 -17.82 12.14
CA ILE A 92 10.41 -16.90 13.18
C ILE A 92 11.13 -15.54 13.07
N GLU A 93 12.43 -15.56 12.80
CA GLU A 93 13.26 -14.36 12.63
C GLU A 93 12.80 -13.53 11.42
N GLU A 94 12.45 -14.19 10.32
CA GLU A 94 11.91 -13.52 9.13
C GLU A 94 10.52 -12.91 9.39
N LEU A 95 9.66 -13.63 10.12
CA LEU A 95 8.33 -13.13 10.53
C LEU A 95 8.45 -11.96 11.50
N GLN A 96 9.42 -12.00 12.43
CA GLN A 96 9.71 -10.91 13.36
C GLN A 96 10.32 -9.71 12.65
N ARG A 97 11.19 -9.91 11.66
CA ARG A 97 11.77 -8.82 10.87
C ARG A 97 10.71 -8.15 9.98
N GLY A 98 9.82 -8.92 9.36
CA GLY A 98 8.79 -8.41 8.47
C GLY A 98 9.38 -7.65 7.27
N PRO A 99 8.85 -6.47 6.90
CA PRO A 99 9.34 -5.69 5.77
C PRO A 99 10.64 -4.92 6.05
N ILE A 100 11.15 -4.94 7.29
CA ILE A 100 12.28 -4.09 7.70
C ILE A 100 13.56 -4.44 6.92
N ARG A 101 14.17 -3.41 6.33
CA ARG A 101 15.46 -3.46 5.60
C ARG A 101 16.40 -2.34 6.02
N VAL A 102 15.89 -1.13 6.25
CA VAL A 102 16.71 0.05 6.57
C VAL A 102 16.76 0.31 8.07
N GLY A 103 15.62 0.18 8.76
CA GLY A 103 15.54 0.41 10.21
C GLY A 103 14.93 1.76 10.60
N PRO A 104 14.84 2.05 11.91
CA PRO A 104 14.14 3.22 12.44
C PRO A 104 14.82 4.54 12.06
N PRO A 105 14.12 5.69 12.17
CA PRO A 105 14.72 6.98 11.90
C PRO A 105 15.94 7.24 12.80
N SER A 106 17.04 7.69 12.20
CA SER A 106 18.31 7.93 12.87
C SER A 106 18.18 8.94 14.01
N ARG A 107 18.94 8.71 15.08
CA ARG A 107 19.00 9.57 16.28
C ARG A 107 20.27 10.39 16.39
N ALA A 108 21.09 10.39 15.35
CA ALA A 108 22.34 11.17 15.31
C ALA A 108 22.10 12.70 15.36
N ALA A 109 20.89 13.15 15.00
CA ALA A 109 20.46 14.54 15.12
C ALA A 109 18.96 14.59 15.45
N ARG A 110 18.48 15.78 15.83
CA ARG A 110 17.05 16.05 16.00
C ARG A 110 16.31 15.77 14.69
N TRP A 111 15.10 15.26 14.82
CA TRP A 111 14.24 15.04 13.67
C TRP A 111 13.63 16.35 13.20
N ARG A 112 13.80 16.63 11.91
CA ARG A 112 13.24 17.81 11.27
C ARG A 112 11.80 17.51 10.88
N VAL A 113 10.83 18.16 11.52
CA VAL A 113 9.44 18.13 11.08
C VAL A 113 9.33 18.91 9.77
N VAL A 114 8.93 18.24 8.70
CA VAL A 114 8.86 18.78 7.32
C VAL A 114 7.44 18.90 6.79
N GLY A 115 6.45 18.43 7.55
CA GLY A 115 5.04 18.55 7.20
C GLY A 115 4.16 18.19 8.39
N VAL A 116 2.99 18.82 8.48
CA VAL A 116 2.01 18.52 9.53
C VAL A 116 0.75 17.99 8.87
N LYS A 117 0.15 16.95 9.46
CA LYS A 117 -1.07 16.35 8.93
C LYS A 117 -2.28 17.06 9.51
N ASN A 118 -3.04 17.74 8.66
CA ASN A 118 -4.28 18.44 9.04
C ASN A 118 -5.55 17.73 8.57
N GLU A 119 -5.43 16.72 7.70
CA GLU A 119 -6.55 15.93 7.18
C GLU A 119 -6.52 14.51 7.80
N GLY A 120 -7.64 14.07 8.40
CA GLY A 120 -7.82 12.74 8.98
C GLY A 120 -8.00 12.74 10.50
N VAL A 121 -8.42 11.58 11.06
CA VAL A 121 -8.80 11.45 12.48
C VAL A 121 -7.59 11.42 13.43
N THR A 122 -6.47 10.83 12.98
CA THR A 122 -5.29 10.61 13.84
C THR A 122 -4.27 11.74 13.70
N PRO A 123 -3.86 12.40 14.82
CA PRO A 123 -2.79 13.38 14.82
C PRO A 123 -1.48 12.79 14.26
N GLY A 124 -0.67 13.61 13.58
CA GLY A 124 0.60 13.16 13.04
C GLY A 124 1.36 14.25 12.28
N PHE A 125 2.60 13.95 11.95
CA PHE A 125 3.46 14.83 11.16
C PHE A 125 4.49 14.01 10.37
N GLN A 126 5.16 14.67 9.44
CA GLN A 126 6.22 14.10 8.64
C GLN A 126 7.56 14.58 9.17
N ILE A 127 8.53 13.67 9.28
CA ILE A 127 9.89 14.01 9.70
C ILE A 127 10.92 13.63 8.64
N ARG A 128 12.04 14.34 8.64
CA ARG A 128 13.31 13.86 8.11
C ARG A 128 14.31 13.64 9.23
N ASP A 129 14.95 12.48 9.20
CA ASP A 129 16.03 12.17 10.13
C ASP A 129 17.39 12.73 9.65
N ALA A 130 18.47 12.38 10.36
CA ALA A 130 19.84 12.79 10.04
C ALA A 130 20.34 12.27 8.68
N GLU A 131 19.79 11.15 8.21
CA GLU A 131 20.10 10.54 6.91
C GLU A 131 19.18 11.06 5.79
N ASN A 132 18.39 12.10 6.08
CA ASN A 132 17.43 12.73 5.17
C ASN A 132 16.31 11.78 4.70
N ARG A 133 16.06 10.67 5.40
CA ARG A 133 14.95 9.75 5.13
C ARG A 133 13.64 10.34 5.64
N LEU A 134 12.59 10.25 4.83
CA LEU A 134 11.27 10.77 5.16
C LEU A 134 10.45 9.69 5.89
N TYR A 135 9.87 10.05 7.04
CA TYR A 135 8.95 9.19 7.78
C TYR A 135 7.64 9.90 8.07
N PHE A 136 6.53 9.14 8.04
CA PHE A 136 5.23 9.56 8.52
C PHE A 136 5.04 9.09 9.96
N VAL A 137 4.94 10.05 10.88
CA VAL A 137 4.75 9.80 12.33
C VAL A 137 3.26 9.83 12.65
N LYS A 138 2.76 8.73 13.22
CA LYS A 138 1.37 8.55 13.64
C LYS A 138 1.31 8.13 15.10
N PHE A 139 0.36 8.66 15.84
CA PHE A 139 0.23 8.43 17.28
C PHE A 139 -0.99 7.60 17.64
N ASP A 140 -0.99 7.10 18.87
CA ASP A 140 -2.19 6.57 19.51
C ASP A 140 -3.14 7.69 19.96
N PRO A 141 -4.45 7.43 20.06
CA PRO A 141 -5.38 8.32 20.75
C PRO A 141 -5.00 8.47 22.23
N LEU A 142 -5.24 9.66 22.81
CA LEU A 142 -4.89 9.98 24.20
C LEU A 142 -5.40 8.97 25.23
N CYS A 143 -6.60 8.41 25.03
CA CYS A 143 -7.22 7.43 25.94
C CYS A 143 -6.56 6.06 25.95
N CYS A 144 -5.78 5.75 24.93
CA CYS A 144 -5.65 4.40 24.43
C CYS A 144 -4.21 4.16 23.97
N ALA A 145 -3.27 4.29 24.90
CA ALA A 145 -1.86 4.06 24.64
C ALA A 145 -1.63 2.66 24.03
N GLU A 146 -0.71 2.62 23.08
CA GLU A 146 -0.31 1.43 22.33
C GLU A 146 -1.36 0.81 21.38
N MET A 147 -2.61 1.26 21.41
CA MET A 147 -3.69 0.65 20.64
C MET A 147 -3.44 0.68 19.13
N ALA A 148 -3.29 1.87 18.54
CA ALA A 148 -3.18 2.01 17.09
C ALA A 148 -1.79 1.61 16.59
N THR A 149 -0.76 1.97 17.35
CA THR A 149 0.63 1.71 16.98
C THR A 149 1.01 0.23 17.16
N ALA A 150 0.47 -0.50 18.15
CA ALA A 150 0.64 -1.96 18.21
C ALA A 150 -0.15 -2.68 17.12
N ALA A 151 -1.39 -2.28 16.87
CA ALA A 151 -2.20 -2.84 15.78
C ALA A 151 -1.51 -2.66 14.42
N ASP A 152 -0.93 -1.48 14.17
CA ASP A 152 -0.14 -1.21 12.97
C ASP A 152 1.03 -2.19 12.80
N GLN A 153 1.81 -2.43 13.86
CA GLN A 153 2.95 -3.37 13.80
C GLN A 153 2.51 -4.82 13.56
N ILE A 154 1.45 -5.25 14.23
CA ILE A 154 0.94 -6.62 14.10
C ILE A 154 0.38 -6.82 12.69
N ALA A 155 -0.49 -5.93 12.24
CA ALA A 155 -1.08 -5.99 10.90
C ALA A 155 0.02 -5.91 9.82
N ASN A 156 0.99 -5.01 9.95
CA ASN A 156 2.09 -4.87 9.00
C ASN A 156 2.85 -6.19 8.80
N LYS A 157 3.20 -6.90 9.88
CA LYS A 157 3.89 -8.20 9.81
C LYS A 157 3.01 -9.31 9.26
N LEU A 158 1.73 -9.34 9.63
CA LEU A 158 0.77 -10.31 9.10
C LEU A 158 0.58 -10.14 7.59
N PHE A 159 0.31 -8.92 7.12
CA PHE A 159 0.15 -8.62 5.69
C PHE A 159 1.44 -8.89 4.91
N TYR A 160 2.61 -8.56 5.50
CA TYR A 160 3.89 -8.95 4.91
C TYR A 160 3.99 -10.46 4.72
N ALA A 161 3.70 -11.25 5.76
CA ALA A 161 3.76 -12.71 5.70
C ALA A 161 2.75 -13.30 4.69
N LEU A 162 1.56 -12.72 4.58
CA LEU A 162 0.55 -13.10 3.59
C LEU A 162 1.03 -12.86 2.15
N GLY A 163 1.94 -11.91 1.94
CA GLY A 163 2.59 -11.63 0.66
C GLY A 163 2.40 -10.20 0.17
N TYR A 164 1.62 -9.36 0.87
CA TYR A 164 1.43 -7.97 0.46
C TYR A 164 2.70 -7.13 0.63
N HIS A 165 2.95 -6.23 -0.30
CA HIS A 165 3.95 -5.19 -0.12
C HIS A 165 3.45 -4.16 0.89
N VAL A 166 4.16 -4.04 2.01
CA VAL A 166 3.83 -3.10 3.09
C VAL A 166 5.04 -2.22 3.40
N PRO A 167 4.84 -0.97 3.86
CA PRO A 167 5.95 -0.09 4.21
C PRO A 167 6.70 -0.59 5.45
N GLU A 168 7.94 -0.12 5.62
CA GLU A 168 8.68 -0.29 6.87
C GLU A 168 8.09 0.62 7.95
N ASN A 169 7.53 0.01 9.00
CA ASN A 169 6.96 0.72 10.12
C ASN A 169 7.75 0.40 11.38
N HIS A 170 8.12 1.43 12.14
CA HIS A 170 8.87 1.29 13.39
C HIS A 170 8.13 1.90 14.57
N ILE A 171 8.09 1.19 15.70
CA ILE A 171 7.76 1.81 16.98
C ILE A 171 8.94 2.69 17.41
N VAL A 172 8.65 3.94 17.70
CA VAL A 172 9.62 4.92 18.16
C VAL A 172 9.16 5.57 19.46
N TYR A 173 10.13 5.91 20.29
CA TYR A 173 9.95 6.74 21.48
C TYR A 173 10.79 8.01 21.32
N PHE A 174 10.24 9.17 21.67
CA PHE A 174 10.95 10.44 21.59
C PHE A 174 10.34 11.48 22.52
N THR A 175 11.07 12.54 22.82
CA THR A 175 10.63 13.70 23.59
C THR A 175 10.43 14.91 22.68
N ARG A 176 9.83 15.99 23.20
CA ARG A 176 9.69 17.22 22.42
C ARG A 176 11.04 17.76 21.94
N ASP A 177 12.11 17.59 22.73
CA ASP A 177 13.42 18.13 22.43
C ASP A 177 14.12 17.41 21.28
N ASP A 178 13.72 16.17 20.98
CA ASP A 178 14.18 15.41 19.82
C ASP A 178 13.67 15.98 18.48
N LEU A 179 12.75 16.96 18.50
CA LEU A 179 12.12 17.53 17.31
C LEU A 179 12.50 18.98 17.07
N GLU A 180 12.76 19.32 15.81
CA GLU A 180 12.85 20.70 15.33
C GLU A 180 11.96 20.91 14.10
N VAL A 181 11.40 22.11 13.94
CA VAL A 181 10.58 22.42 12.76
C VAL A 181 11.49 22.90 11.65
N ALA A 182 11.43 22.26 10.48
CA ALA A 182 12.19 22.73 9.33
C ALA A 182 11.71 24.11 8.87
N GLN A 183 12.61 24.88 8.28
CA GLN A 183 12.29 26.22 7.80
C GLN A 183 11.21 26.19 6.71
N GLY A 184 10.20 27.06 6.82
CA GLY A 184 9.21 27.29 5.77
C GLY A 184 8.15 26.20 5.62
N VAL A 185 8.06 25.24 6.55
CA VAL A 185 7.00 24.23 6.55
C VAL A 185 5.64 24.91 6.65
N GLN A 186 4.74 24.62 5.72
CA GLN A 186 3.39 25.20 5.67
C GLN A 186 2.37 24.22 6.23
N MET A 187 1.33 24.75 6.86
CA MET A 187 0.13 24.02 7.25
C MET A 187 -1.11 24.84 6.91
N GLU A 188 -2.23 24.15 6.72
CA GLU A 188 -3.54 24.74 6.49
C GLU A 188 -4.35 24.83 7.79
N ASP A 189 -4.83 26.00 8.19
CA ASP A 189 -5.64 26.13 9.39
C ASP A 189 -7.08 25.59 9.17
N ALA A 190 -7.88 25.57 10.24
CA ALA A 190 -9.28 25.11 10.17
C ALA A 190 -10.17 25.92 9.20
N LEU A 191 -9.70 27.07 8.71
CA LEU A 191 -10.38 27.94 7.76
C LEU A 191 -9.79 27.81 6.34
N GLY A 192 -8.91 26.84 6.10
CA GLY A 192 -8.29 26.62 4.79
C GLY A 192 -7.10 27.54 4.48
N ARG A 193 -6.65 28.35 5.45
CA ARG A 193 -5.57 29.33 5.20
C ARG A 193 -4.21 28.72 5.46
N LYS A 194 -3.29 28.92 4.52
CA LYS A 194 -1.91 28.47 4.64
C LYS A 194 -1.12 29.40 5.54
N ARG A 195 -0.40 28.84 6.52
CA ARG A 195 0.57 29.55 7.35
C ARG A 195 1.77 28.66 7.69
N VAL A 196 2.86 29.31 8.11
CA VAL A 196 4.07 28.61 8.56
C VAL A 196 3.79 27.85 9.87
N VAL A 197 4.31 26.62 9.94
CA VAL A 197 4.33 25.77 11.13
C VAL A 197 5.34 26.30 12.11
N THR A 198 4.95 26.35 13.38
CA THR A 198 5.77 26.81 14.48
C THR A 198 6.09 25.68 15.45
N SER A 199 7.08 25.92 16.31
CA SER A 199 7.41 25.03 17.43
C SER A 199 6.20 24.73 18.33
N ARG A 200 5.29 25.70 18.47
CA ARG A 200 4.05 25.59 19.26
C ARG A 200 3.06 24.61 18.65
N ASP A 201 2.91 24.61 17.33
CA ASP A 201 1.98 23.70 16.63
C ASP A 201 2.33 22.23 16.89
N ILE A 202 3.62 21.91 16.91
CA ILE A 202 4.11 20.56 17.24
C ILE A 202 3.77 20.20 18.68
N THR A 203 3.97 21.14 19.62
CA THR A 203 3.59 20.94 21.03
C THR A 203 2.09 20.73 21.19
N GLU A 204 1.25 21.47 20.46
CA GLU A 204 -0.22 21.32 20.49
C GLU A 204 -0.68 19.94 19.97
N ILE A 205 -0.01 19.39 18.97
CA ILE A 205 -0.23 18.00 18.52
C ILE A 205 0.15 17.02 19.63
N LEU A 206 1.32 17.20 20.22
CA LEU A 206 1.86 16.32 21.26
C LEU A 206 1.09 16.39 22.59
N LEU A 207 0.30 17.44 22.83
CA LEU A 207 -0.62 17.50 23.97
C LEU A 207 -1.84 16.57 23.82
N LYS A 208 -2.13 16.09 22.61
CA LYS A 208 -3.31 15.28 22.28
C LYS A 208 -3.03 13.79 22.16
N VAL A 209 -1.84 13.34 22.57
CA VAL A 209 -1.37 11.96 22.43
C VAL A 209 -0.78 11.45 23.75
N PRO A 210 -0.77 10.13 23.99
CA PRO A 210 -0.25 9.56 25.23
C PRO A 210 1.23 9.86 25.45
N ARG A 211 1.61 9.95 26.73
CA ARG A 211 3.00 9.98 27.20
C ARG A 211 3.22 8.85 28.17
N ASP A 212 4.40 8.24 28.11
CA ASP A 212 4.81 7.28 29.12
C ASP A 212 5.27 7.96 30.42
N SER A 213 5.59 7.16 31.43
CA SER A 213 6.07 7.65 32.74
C SER A 213 7.40 8.41 32.68
N GLN A 214 8.14 8.29 31.56
CA GLN A 214 9.38 9.02 31.29
C GLN A 214 9.15 10.30 30.47
N GLY A 215 7.89 10.64 30.19
CA GLY A 215 7.52 11.82 29.41
C GLY A 215 7.76 11.67 27.90
N ARG A 216 7.96 10.45 27.40
CA ARG A 216 8.19 10.16 25.98
C ARG A 216 6.89 9.88 25.26
N TYR A 217 6.85 10.20 23.97
CA TYR A 217 5.77 9.90 23.05
C TYR A 217 6.06 8.60 22.32
N ARG A 218 5.11 7.66 22.33
CA ARG A 218 5.13 6.49 21.46
C ARG A 218 4.47 6.83 20.13
N ALA A 219 5.10 6.43 19.02
CA ALA A 219 4.53 6.57 17.70
C ALA A 219 4.93 5.42 16.77
N THR A 220 4.18 5.25 15.69
CA THR A 220 4.65 4.55 14.50
C THR A 220 5.34 5.58 13.60
N ALA A 221 6.59 5.31 13.22
CA ALA A 221 7.30 5.97 12.12
C ALA A 221 7.28 5.06 10.89
N SER A 222 6.51 5.44 9.87
CA SER A 222 6.38 4.71 8.61
C SER A 222 7.30 5.33 7.56
N LEU A 223 8.25 4.56 7.02
CA LEU A 223 9.20 5.03 6.01
C LEU A 223 8.47 5.35 4.71
N ALA A 224 8.75 6.53 4.15
CA ALA A 224 8.17 6.93 2.89
C ALA A 224 8.71 6.09 1.74
N LEU A 225 7.79 5.64 0.88
CA LEU A 225 8.14 4.96 -0.36
C LEU A 225 8.62 5.97 -1.40
N PRO A 226 9.55 5.57 -2.29
CA PRO A 226 9.93 6.41 -3.41
C PRO A 226 8.76 6.60 -4.39
N GLY A 227 8.81 7.68 -5.16
CA GLY A 227 7.83 7.98 -6.19
C GLY A 227 6.80 9.04 -5.82
N LYS A 228 5.78 9.17 -6.67
CA LYS A 228 4.74 10.20 -6.59
C LYS A 228 3.41 9.58 -6.17
N PRO A 229 2.84 9.97 -5.02
CA PRO A 229 1.51 9.52 -4.63
C PRO A 229 0.45 9.97 -5.65
N LEU A 230 -0.27 9.00 -6.24
CA LEU A 230 -1.31 9.27 -7.25
C LEU A 230 -2.69 9.52 -6.65
N GLY A 231 -2.83 9.38 -5.33
CA GLY A 231 -4.08 9.60 -4.59
C GLY A 231 -4.93 8.33 -4.47
N PRO A 232 -6.15 8.45 -3.91
CA PRO A 232 -7.05 7.33 -3.71
C PRO A 232 -7.49 6.67 -5.04
N TYR A 233 -7.90 5.40 -4.93
CA TYR A 233 -8.50 4.63 -6.00
C TYR A 233 -10.02 4.55 -5.83
N ARG A 234 -10.73 4.28 -6.93
CA ARG A 234 -12.17 3.98 -6.91
C ARG A 234 -12.32 2.48 -6.65
N TYR A 235 -13.38 2.07 -5.98
CA TYR A 235 -13.68 0.64 -5.79
C TYR A 235 -14.30 -0.04 -7.03
N TYR A 236 -14.30 0.64 -8.18
CA TYR A 236 -14.83 0.12 -9.43
C TYR A 236 -14.08 0.65 -10.66
N GLY A 237 -14.22 -0.05 -11.78
CA GLY A 237 -13.58 0.24 -13.06
C GLY A 237 -12.06 0.24 -12.96
N THR A 238 -11.41 0.85 -13.95
CA THR A 238 -9.96 1.04 -13.97
C THR A 238 -9.61 2.52 -14.05
N ARG A 239 -8.32 2.83 -13.92
CA ARG A 239 -7.75 4.14 -14.09
C ARG A 239 -7.21 4.30 -15.52
N SER A 240 -7.84 5.18 -16.29
CA SER A 240 -7.49 5.38 -17.71
C SER A 240 -6.11 6.01 -17.96
N ASP A 241 -5.53 6.71 -16.99
CA ASP A 241 -4.19 7.31 -17.08
C ASP A 241 -3.07 6.42 -16.51
N ASP A 242 -3.36 5.16 -16.17
CA ASP A 242 -2.39 4.16 -15.77
C ASP A 242 -2.47 2.92 -16.68
N PRO A 243 -1.49 2.68 -17.57
CA PRO A 243 -1.51 1.53 -18.47
C PRO A 243 -1.37 0.17 -17.76
N ASN A 244 -1.08 0.15 -16.46
CA ASN A 244 -1.00 -1.05 -15.64
C ASN A 244 -2.30 -1.36 -14.89
N ASP A 245 -3.26 -0.43 -14.87
CA ASP A 245 -4.58 -0.65 -14.27
C ASP A 245 -5.50 -1.36 -15.27
N THR A 246 -5.27 -2.66 -15.43
CA THR A 246 -5.96 -3.51 -16.41
C THR A 246 -7.12 -4.30 -15.82
N VAL A 247 -7.10 -4.54 -14.51
CA VAL A 247 -8.14 -5.29 -13.79
C VAL A 247 -9.07 -4.32 -13.08
N PRO A 248 -10.39 -4.33 -13.39
CA PRO A 248 -11.35 -3.49 -12.69
C PRO A 248 -11.27 -3.68 -11.18
N HIS A 249 -11.25 -2.60 -10.41
CA HIS A 249 -11.01 -2.61 -8.96
C HIS A 249 -11.99 -3.48 -8.19
N GLU A 250 -13.21 -3.64 -8.67
CA GLU A 250 -14.26 -4.50 -8.12
C GLU A 250 -14.01 -6.01 -8.33
N HIS A 251 -13.04 -6.36 -9.18
CA HIS A 251 -12.69 -7.74 -9.54
C HIS A 251 -11.24 -8.11 -9.17
N ARG A 252 -10.56 -7.29 -8.38
CA ARG A 252 -9.22 -7.57 -7.87
C ARG A 252 -9.25 -8.49 -6.65
#